data_AF-A0A9E8SI58-F1
#
_entry.id   AF-A0A9E8SI58-F1
#
_cell.length_a   1.000
_cell.length_b   1.000
_cell.length_c   1.000
_cell.angle_alpha   90.00
_cell.angle_beta   90.00
_cell.angle_gamma   90.00
#
_symmetry.space_group_name_H-M   'P 1'
#
loop_
_entity.id
_entity.type
_entity.pdbx_description
1 polymer ?
#
loop_
_entity_poly.entity_id
_entity_poly.type
_entity_poly.pdbx_seq_one_letter_code
_entity_poly.pdbx_strand_id
1 'polypeptide(L)'
;MPDFKLKTKYWETYQKVEEIFERSRILKRQLELELGRWNFVVFGPQGNEHTIVREGSAVHLKVNDSLIYIATLGNPEEVGMRGMPIREFAQGDVPMELRDLEIYQIDPLRPLTIFDKRKGPHPSEATERIMEEFKNKNVAVIETPDESYWSLSVLKYLKECDQFFPDALTEVLKKGRLPIKGHFSPETMKYH
;
A
#
# COMPACT_ATOMS: atom_id res chain seq x y z
N MET A 1 -0.07 16.26 2.39
CA MET A 1 -0.87 15.09 1.98
C MET A 1 -0.10 13.85 2.39
N PRO A 2 -0.74 12.70 2.66
CA PRO A 2 -0.03 11.44 2.58
C PRO A 2 0.42 11.28 1.12
N ASP A 3 1.68 11.58 0.88
CA ASP A 3 2.32 11.55 -0.43
C ASP A 3 3.19 10.29 -0.50
N PHE A 4 2.78 9.34 -1.34
CA PHE A 4 3.64 8.23 -1.71
C PHE A 4 4.71 8.74 -2.68
N LYS A 5 5.97 8.75 -2.24
CA LYS A 5 7.11 9.18 -3.06
C LYS A 5 7.93 7.96 -3.48
N LEU A 6 7.95 7.72 -4.79
CA LEU A 6 8.79 6.71 -5.42
C LEU A 6 10.05 7.36 -5.98
N LYS A 7 11.16 6.63 -5.91
CA LYS A 7 12.39 6.96 -6.63
C LYS A 7 12.90 5.73 -7.34
N THR A 8 13.41 5.95 -8.54
CA THR A 8 14.11 4.96 -9.34
C THR A 8 15.27 5.65 -10.04
N LYS A 9 16.31 4.88 -10.38
CA LYS A 9 17.44 5.35 -11.17
C LYS A 9 17.15 5.39 -12.67
N TYR A 10 16.11 4.67 -13.11
CA TYR A 10 15.82 4.41 -14.52
C TYR A 10 14.48 5.02 -14.91
N TRP A 11 14.48 5.80 -16.00
CA TRP A 11 13.28 6.46 -16.52
C TRP A 11 12.22 5.44 -16.97
N GLU A 12 12.65 4.30 -17.50
CA GLU A 12 11.80 3.20 -17.95
C GLU A 12 10.99 2.62 -16.79
N THR A 13 11.60 2.47 -15.60
CA THR A 13 10.88 2.04 -14.40
C THR A 13 9.83 3.07 -13.98
N TYR A 14 10.13 4.37 -14.13
CA TYR A 14 9.17 5.44 -13.82
C TYR A 14 7.97 5.40 -14.78
N GLN A 15 8.22 5.29 -16.09
CA GLN A 15 7.17 5.12 -17.10
C GLN A 15 6.32 3.88 -16.82
N LYS A 16 6.95 2.78 -16.38
CA LYS A 16 6.23 1.56 -16.04
C LYS A 16 5.31 1.76 -14.83
N VAL A 17 5.78 2.47 -13.81
CA VAL A 17 4.94 2.82 -12.65
C VAL A 17 3.73 3.65 -13.07
N GLU A 18 3.93 4.68 -13.89
CA GLU A 18 2.84 5.52 -14.40
C GLU A 18 1.84 4.70 -15.23
N GLU A 19 2.33 3.86 -16.14
CA GLU A 19 1.49 2.99 -16.97
C GLU A 19 0.60 2.08 -16.11
N ILE A 20 1.19 1.40 -15.11
CA ILE A 20 0.44 0.52 -14.22
C ILE A 20 -0.54 1.32 -13.36
N PHE A 21 -0.13 2.48 -12.83
CA PHE A 21 -1.02 3.35 -12.08
C PHE A 21 -2.19 3.84 -12.93
N GLU A 22 -1.99 4.20 -14.19
CA GLU A 22 -3.08 4.64 -15.06
C GLU A 22 -4.03 3.49 -15.37
N ARG A 23 -3.49 2.33 -15.76
CA ARG A 23 -4.27 1.18 -16.26
C ARG A 23 -4.91 0.32 -15.18
N SER A 24 -4.45 0.40 -13.93
CA SER A 24 -5.06 -0.36 -12.82
C SER A 24 -6.45 0.17 -12.48
N ARG A 25 -7.43 -0.71 -12.23
CA ARG A 25 -8.82 -0.31 -11.93
C ARG A 25 -9.22 -0.79 -10.54
N ILE A 26 -9.69 0.13 -9.71
CA ILE A 26 -10.26 -0.19 -8.39
C ILE A 26 -11.76 -0.40 -8.60
N LEU A 27 -12.18 -1.67 -8.66
CA LEU A 27 -13.56 -2.05 -8.98
C LEU A 27 -14.46 -2.01 -7.75
N LYS A 28 -13.88 -2.31 -6.59
CA LYS A 28 -14.54 -2.25 -5.29
C LYS A 28 -13.57 -1.76 -4.24
N ARG A 29 -14.03 -0.89 -3.34
CA ARG A 29 -13.28 -0.49 -2.15
C ARG A 29 -13.77 -1.30 -0.95
N GLN A 30 -12.86 -1.59 -0.03
CA GLN A 30 -13.23 -2.01 1.32
C GLN A 30 -14.03 -0.86 1.98
N LEU A 31 -15.19 -1.16 2.55
CA LEU A 31 -16.10 -0.16 3.09
C LEU A 31 -15.89 0.06 4.59
N GLU A 32 -15.56 -1.01 5.32
CA GLU A 32 -15.29 -0.96 6.75
C GLU A 32 -13.80 -1.24 6.97
N LEU A 33 -13.06 -0.28 7.50
CA LEU A 33 -11.65 -0.49 7.81
C LEU A 33 -11.53 -1.04 9.23
N GLU A 34 -11.06 -2.29 9.34
CA GLU A 34 -10.43 -2.72 10.58
C GLU A 34 -9.24 -1.79 10.86
N LEU A 35 -9.07 -1.38 12.11
CA LEU A 35 -8.09 -0.35 12.48
C LEU A 35 -6.68 -0.73 11.96
N GLY A 36 -6.19 0.03 10.98
CA GLY A 36 -4.87 -0.16 10.40
C GLY A 36 -4.74 -1.35 9.45
N ARG A 37 -5.84 -1.93 8.92
CA ARG A 37 -5.79 -3.07 8.00
C ARG A 37 -6.66 -2.84 6.77
N TRP A 38 -6.02 -2.97 5.60
CA TRP A 38 -6.66 -2.93 4.29
C TRP A 38 -6.56 -4.29 3.64
N ASN A 39 -7.69 -4.99 3.52
CA ASN A 39 -7.77 -6.26 2.82
C ASN A 39 -7.99 -5.99 1.33
N PHE A 40 -7.26 -6.68 0.47
CA PHE A 40 -7.37 -6.53 -0.97
C PHE A 40 -7.37 -7.88 -1.67
N VAL A 41 -8.06 -7.89 -2.81
CA VAL A 41 -7.93 -8.87 -3.87
C VAL A 41 -7.40 -8.12 -5.08
N VAL A 42 -6.28 -8.59 -5.62
CA VAL A 42 -5.73 -8.06 -6.88
C VAL A 42 -5.67 -9.19 -7.89
N PHE A 43 -6.19 -8.92 -9.09
CA PHE A 43 -6.20 -9.89 -10.17
C PHE A 43 -5.80 -9.26 -11.48
N GLY A 44 -5.14 -10.06 -12.32
CA GLY A 44 -4.77 -9.65 -13.66
C GLY A 44 -4.34 -10.83 -14.51
N PRO A 45 -4.15 -10.61 -15.82
CA PRO A 45 -3.71 -11.66 -16.72
C PRO A 45 -2.28 -12.10 -16.39
N GLN A 46 -2.01 -13.39 -16.59
CA GLN A 46 -0.66 -13.95 -16.73
C GLN A 46 -0.54 -14.48 -18.16
N GLY A 47 -0.19 -13.59 -19.10
CA GLY A 47 -0.36 -13.88 -20.53
C GLY A 47 -1.85 -13.95 -20.91
N ASN A 48 -2.18 -14.78 -21.91
CA ASN A 48 -3.52 -14.76 -22.52
C ASN A 48 -4.48 -15.84 -22.00
N GLU A 49 -4.01 -16.82 -21.22
CA GLU A 49 -4.77 -18.04 -20.94
C GLU A 49 -5.55 -17.98 -19.62
N HIS A 50 -4.95 -17.43 -18.57
CA HIS A 50 -5.57 -17.37 -17.24
C HIS A 50 -5.25 -16.07 -16.54
N THR A 51 -6.12 -15.70 -15.61
CA THR A 51 -5.81 -14.68 -14.61
C THR A 51 -5.15 -15.30 -13.40
N ILE A 52 -4.39 -14.49 -12.67
CA ILE A 52 -3.93 -14.82 -11.33
C ILE A 52 -4.70 -13.94 -10.36
N VAL A 53 -5.22 -14.56 -9.31
CA VAL A 53 -5.92 -13.88 -8.22
C VAL A 53 -5.02 -13.98 -6.98
N ARG A 54 -4.79 -12.83 -6.35
CA ARG A 54 -3.98 -12.71 -5.13
C ARG A 54 -4.84 -12.08 -4.05
N GLU A 55 -4.96 -12.76 -2.93
CA GLU A 55 -5.60 -12.22 -1.73
C GLU A 55 -4.50 -11.81 -0.74
N GLY A 56 -4.63 -10.60 -0.21
CA GLY A 56 -3.61 -10.01 0.65
C GLY A 56 -4.15 -8.93 1.55
N SER A 57 -3.25 -8.38 2.35
CA SER A 57 -3.54 -7.23 3.19
C SER A 57 -2.37 -6.28 3.28
N ALA A 58 -2.67 -4.99 3.40
CA ALA A 58 -1.74 -3.97 3.83
C ALA A 58 -2.04 -3.64 5.29
N VAL A 59 -1.05 -3.82 6.17
CA VAL A 59 -1.22 -3.63 7.62
C VAL A 59 -0.32 -2.52 8.10
N HIS A 60 -0.90 -1.56 8.82
CA HIS A 60 -0.17 -0.46 9.45
C HIS A 60 0.83 -1.02 10.45
N LEU A 61 2.11 -0.76 10.20
CA LEU A 61 3.18 -1.20 11.07
C LEU A 61 3.04 -0.59 12.48
N LYS A 62 3.17 -1.44 13.50
CA LYS A 62 3.18 -1.08 14.91
C LYS A 62 4.51 -1.44 15.55
N VAL A 63 5.05 -0.57 16.38
CA VAL A 63 6.18 -0.85 17.27
C VAL A 63 5.76 -0.48 18.68
N ASN A 64 5.83 -1.43 19.62
CA ASN A 64 5.37 -1.24 21.01
C ASN A 64 3.96 -0.63 21.08
N ASP A 65 3.01 -1.22 20.34
CA ASP A 65 1.61 -0.78 20.19
C ASP A 65 1.40 0.64 19.62
N SER A 66 2.47 1.32 19.23
CA SER A 66 2.43 2.62 18.59
C SER A 66 2.45 2.47 17.07
N LEU A 67 1.47 3.10 16.40
CA LEU A 67 1.35 3.13 14.95
C LEU A 67 2.44 4.01 14.33
N ILE A 68 3.12 3.51 13.29
CA ILE A 68 4.15 4.26 12.57
C ILE A 68 3.49 5.09 11.47
N TYR A 69 3.22 6.36 11.76
CA TYR A 69 2.51 7.26 10.85
C TYR A 69 3.41 7.89 9.79
N ILE A 70 4.70 8.07 10.05
CA ILE A 70 5.60 8.70 9.10
C ILE A 70 6.92 7.94 9.12
N ALA A 71 7.17 7.17 8.06
CA ALA A 71 8.53 6.81 7.69
C ALA A 71 8.93 7.71 6.53
N THR A 72 9.33 8.95 6.84
CA THR A 72 10.21 9.68 5.93
C THR A 72 11.54 8.96 6.02
N LEU A 73 11.76 7.99 5.14
CA LEU A 73 13.02 7.22 5.12
C LEU A 73 14.19 8.09 4.64
N GLY A 74 13.89 9.31 4.17
CA GLY A 74 14.84 10.38 3.92
C GLY A 74 14.24 11.55 3.15
N ASN A 75 15.02 12.63 2.97
CA ASN A 75 14.71 13.63 1.96
C ASN A 75 15.07 13.04 0.57
N PRO A 76 14.12 12.89 -0.37
CA PRO A 76 14.40 12.32 -1.69
C PRO A 76 15.45 13.10 -2.50
N GLU A 77 15.64 14.40 -2.18
CA GLU A 77 16.62 15.30 -2.79
C GLU A 77 18.02 15.19 -2.17
N GLU A 78 18.18 14.53 -1.01
CA GLU A 78 19.48 14.32 -0.38
C GLU A 78 20.23 13.14 -1.04
N VAL A 79 21.47 13.40 -1.43
CA VAL A 79 22.37 12.41 -2.03
C VAL A 79 22.82 11.41 -0.95
N GLY A 80 22.51 10.13 -1.15
CA GLY A 80 22.99 9.03 -0.29
C GLY A 80 21.94 8.42 0.64
N MET A 81 20.76 9.05 0.80
CA MET A 81 19.63 8.41 1.48
C MET A 81 18.96 7.38 0.58
N ARG A 82 18.68 6.19 1.13
CA ARG A 82 18.00 5.09 0.45
C ARG A 82 16.60 4.91 1.02
N GLY A 83 15.62 4.73 0.14
CA GLY A 83 14.26 4.35 0.54
C GLY A 83 14.16 2.86 0.86
N MET A 84 12.96 2.40 1.20
CA MET A 84 12.66 0.97 1.35
C MET A 84 12.48 0.36 -0.04
N PRO A 85 13.27 -0.67 -0.43
CA PRO A 85 13.05 -1.36 -1.69
C PRO A 85 11.62 -1.91 -1.79
N ILE A 86 10.99 -1.79 -2.96
CA ILE A 86 9.62 -2.32 -3.17
C ILE A 86 9.51 -3.81 -2.82
N ARG A 87 10.59 -4.57 -2.95
CA ARG A 87 10.68 -5.99 -2.61
C ARG A 87 10.63 -6.27 -1.11
N GLU A 88 11.11 -5.34 -0.29
CA GLU A 88 10.99 -5.42 1.16
C GLU A 88 9.60 -5.00 1.62
N PHE A 89 9.02 -4.01 0.94
CA PHE A 89 7.69 -3.50 1.24
C PHE A 89 6.56 -4.46 0.82
N ALA A 90 6.67 -5.06 -0.35
CA ALA A 90 5.71 -6.02 -0.90
C ALA A 90 6.27 -7.43 -0.75
N GLN A 91 5.90 -8.10 0.34
CA GLN A 91 6.31 -9.48 0.63
C GLN A 91 5.69 -10.42 -0.40
N GLY A 92 6.47 -10.77 -1.42
CA GLY A 92 6.03 -11.60 -2.55
C GLY A 92 6.97 -11.50 -3.76
N ASP A 93 6.54 -12.09 -4.87
CA ASP A 93 7.20 -11.96 -6.16
C ASP A 93 6.95 -10.58 -6.75
N VAL A 94 8.04 -9.81 -6.93
CA VAL A 94 8.07 -8.51 -7.61
C VAL A 94 9.00 -8.61 -8.83
N PRO A 95 8.56 -8.16 -10.02
CA PRO A 95 9.31 -8.29 -11.25
C PRO A 95 10.68 -7.62 -11.17
N MET A 96 11.65 -8.16 -11.89
CA MET A 96 13.05 -7.69 -11.87
C MET A 96 13.16 -6.22 -12.31
N GLU A 97 12.28 -5.78 -13.20
CA GLU A 97 12.21 -4.40 -13.70
C GLU A 97 11.94 -3.35 -12.61
N LEU A 98 11.36 -3.78 -11.49
CA LEU A 98 11.10 -2.92 -10.33
C LEU A 98 12.16 -3.07 -9.22
N ARG A 99 13.25 -3.81 -9.43
CA ARG A 99 14.24 -4.09 -8.37
C ARG A 99 14.88 -2.83 -7.78
N ASP A 100 15.02 -1.78 -8.60
CA ASP A 100 15.65 -0.51 -8.25
C ASP A 100 14.61 0.53 -7.78
N LEU A 101 13.33 0.13 -7.68
CA LEU A 101 12.26 0.98 -7.18
C LEU A 101 12.31 1.03 -5.64
N GLU A 102 12.47 2.23 -5.12
CA GLU A 102 12.52 2.52 -3.69
C GLU A 102 11.34 3.40 -3.28
N ILE A 103 10.77 3.09 -2.13
CA ILE A 103 9.70 3.84 -1.46
C ILE A 103 10.35 4.78 -0.44
N TYR A 104 10.21 6.09 -0.63
CA TYR A 104 10.86 7.11 0.22
C TYR A 104 9.95 7.66 1.30
N GLN A 105 8.66 7.77 0.99
CA GLN A 105 7.67 8.30 1.90
C GLN A 105 6.38 7.51 1.71
N ILE A 106 5.85 7.03 2.81
CA ILE A 106 4.51 6.43 2.89
C ILE A 106 3.93 6.75 4.25
N ASP A 107 2.71 7.27 4.25
CA ASP A 107 1.97 7.68 5.45
C ASP A 107 0.55 7.13 5.34
N PRO A 108 0.14 6.16 6.17
CA PRO A 108 0.97 5.38 7.10
C PRO A 108 1.78 4.27 6.42
N LEU A 109 2.86 3.80 7.08
CA LEU A 109 3.66 2.66 6.60
C LEU A 109 2.86 1.35 6.70
N ARG A 110 2.49 0.81 5.53
CA ARG A 110 1.63 -0.37 5.39
C ARG A 110 2.23 -1.43 4.46
N PRO A 111 3.21 -2.24 4.92
CA PRO A 111 3.76 -3.32 4.11
C PRO A 111 2.67 -4.26 3.59
N LEU A 112 2.86 -4.80 2.39
CA LEU A 112 1.92 -5.68 1.72
C LEU A 112 2.30 -7.13 1.97
N THR A 113 1.32 -7.96 2.32
CA THR A 113 1.48 -9.41 2.44
C THR A 113 0.43 -10.10 1.57
N ILE A 114 0.86 -11.08 0.77
CA ILE A 114 -0.02 -12.02 0.06
C ILE A 114 -0.15 -13.29 0.91
N PHE A 115 -1.38 -13.71 1.17
CA PHE A 115 -1.65 -14.96 1.90
C PHE A 115 -2.28 -16.05 1.02
N ASP A 116 -2.88 -15.70 -0.12
CA ASP A 116 -3.32 -16.67 -1.13
C ASP A 116 -2.98 -16.19 -2.56
N LYS A 117 -2.56 -17.14 -3.40
CA LYS A 117 -2.27 -16.93 -4.82
C LYS A 117 -2.79 -18.14 -5.60
N ARG A 118 -3.77 -17.91 -6.47
CA ARG A 118 -4.42 -18.97 -7.24
C ARG A 118 -4.67 -18.58 -8.69
N LYS A 119 -4.85 -19.58 -9.53
CA LYS A 119 -5.37 -19.38 -10.88
C LYS A 119 -6.84 -18.94 -10.80
N GLY A 120 -7.16 -17.91 -11.56
CA GLY A 120 -8.48 -17.37 -11.72
C GLY A 120 -9.15 -17.84 -13.02
N PRO A 121 -10.33 -17.28 -13.31
CA PRO A 121 -11.02 -17.47 -14.59
C PRO A 121 -10.23 -16.91 -15.78
N HIS A 122 -10.72 -17.18 -16.99
CA HIS A 122 -10.19 -16.60 -18.22
C HIS A 122 -10.30 -15.05 -18.18
N PRO A 123 -9.33 -14.29 -18.73
CA PRO A 123 -9.31 -12.83 -18.65
C PRO A 123 -10.62 -12.14 -19.10
N SER A 124 -11.31 -12.69 -20.11
CA SER A 124 -12.58 -12.13 -20.62
C SER A 124 -13.74 -12.16 -19.63
N GLU A 125 -13.73 -13.09 -18.66
CA GLU A 125 -14.79 -13.28 -17.67
C GLU A 125 -14.34 -12.88 -16.25
N ALA A 126 -13.07 -12.51 -16.09
CA ALA A 126 -12.45 -12.41 -14.78
C ALA A 126 -13.09 -11.34 -13.90
N THR A 127 -13.32 -10.16 -14.47
CA THR A 127 -13.95 -9.06 -13.75
C THR A 127 -15.32 -9.43 -13.20
N GLU A 128 -16.19 -10.04 -14.01
CA GLU A 128 -17.53 -10.44 -13.57
C GLU A 128 -17.46 -11.50 -12.46
N ARG A 129 -16.70 -12.58 -12.70
CA ARG A 129 -16.65 -13.72 -11.76
C ARG A 129 -16.01 -13.36 -10.43
N ILE A 130 -14.94 -12.56 -10.44
CA ILE A 130 -14.26 -12.10 -9.22
C ILE A 130 -15.14 -11.10 -8.48
N MET A 131 -15.81 -10.19 -9.18
CA MET A 131 -16.74 -9.25 -8.52
C MET A 131 -17.90 -9.99 -7.83
N GLU A 132 -18.45 -11.04 -8.43
CA GLU A 132 -19.49 -11.84 -7.79
C GLU A 132 -18.94 -12.65 -6.60
N GLU A 133 -17.75 -13.26 -6.73
CA GLU A 133 -17.09 -14.02 -5.64
C GLU A 133 -16.85 -13.15 -4.39
N PHE A 134 -16.41 -11.91 -4.58
CA PHE A 134 -16.04 -11.01 -3.48
C PHE A 134 -17.12 -9.97 -3.15
N LYS A 135 -18.31 -10.08 -3.73
CA LYS A 135 -19.42 -9.12 -3.59
C LYS A 135 -19.77 -8.82 -2.13
N ASN A 136 -19.93 -9.86 -1.32
CA ASN A 136 -20.36 -9.76 0.07
C ASN A 136 -19.20 -9.73 1.08
N LYS A 137 -17.95 -9.76 0.62
CA LYS A 137 -16.75 -9.70 1.47
C LYS A 137 -16.33 -8.24 1.66
N ASN A 138 -15.94 -7.85 2.86
CA ASN A 138 -15.40 -6.51 3.10
C ASN A 138 -13.92 -6.43 2.68
N VAL A 139 -13.70 -6.33 1.37
CA VAL A 139 -12.37 -6.38 0.73
C VAL A 139 -12.37 -5.48 -0.49
N ALA A 140 -11.23 -4.86 -0.79
CA ALA A 140 -11.03 -4.16 -2.05
C ALA A 140 -10.85 -5.16 -3.20
N VAL A 141 -11.35 -4.85 -4.39
CA VAL A 141 -11.15 -5.65 -5.60
C VAL A 141 -10.49 -4.76 -6.64
N ILE A 142 -9.29 -5.15 -7.06
CA ILE A 142 -8.39 -4.37 -7.90
C ILE A 142 -8.03 -5.21 -9.13
N GLU A 143 -8.28 -4.66 -10.32
CA GLU A 143 -7.84 -5.22 -11.59
C GLU A 143 -6.50 -4.58 -11.97
N THR A 144 -5.47 -5.39 -12.20
CA THR A 144 -4.16 -4.96 -12.71
C THR A 144 -4.04 -5.35 -14.19
N PRO A 145 -3.41 -4.51 -15.05
CA PRO A 145 -3.17 -4.85 -16.45
C PRO A 145 -2.28 -6.09 -16.64
N ASP A 146 -1.47 -6.45 -15.64
CA ASP A 146 -0.63 -7.65 -15.60
C ASP A 146 -0.39 -8.05 -14.13
N GLU A 147 -0.55 -9.34 -13.81
CA GLU A 147 -0.51 -9.83 -12.43
C GLU A 147 0.84 -9.62 -11.74
N SER A 148 1.94 -9.57 -12.49
CA SER A 148 3.28 -9.37 -11.93
C SER A 148 3.43 -7.99 -11.27
N TYR A 149 2.64 -7.00 -11.68
CA TYR A 149 2.67 -5.63 -11.14
C TYR A 149 1.64 -5.39 -10.02
N TRP A 150 1.09 -6.46 -9.43
CA TRP A 150 0.07 -6.40 -8.38
C TRP A 150 0.38 -5.39 -7.27
N SER A 151 1.64 -5.28 -6.85
CA SER A 151 2.07 -4.42 -5.76
C SER A 151 1.89 -2.94 -6.09
N LEU A 152 2.14 -2.54 -7.34
CA LEU A 152 1.90 -1.17 -7.81
C LEU A 152 0.40 -0.86 -7.85
N SER A 153 -0.44 -1.78 -8.32
CA SER A 153 -1.90 -1.60 -8.33
C SER A 153 -2.48 -1.45 -6.93
N VAL A 154 -1.94 -2.21 -5.96
CA VAL A 154 -2.30 -2.07 -4.54
C VAL A 154 -1.80 -0.73 -3.98
N LEU A 155 -0.59 -0.30 -4.33
CA LEU A 155 -0.08 1.02 -3.93
C LEU A 155 -0.95 2.18 -4.48
N LYS A 156 -1.43 2.09 -5.72
CA LYS A 156 -2.44 3.01 -6.25
C LYS A 156 -3.68 3.04 -5.38
N TYR A 157 -4.23 1.86 -5.06
CA TYR A 157 -5.41 1.75 -4.20
C TYR A 157 -5.20 2.42 -2.84
N LEU A 158 -4.09 2.14 -2.16
CA LEU A 158 -3.77 2.76 -0.87
C LEU A 158 -3.66 4.29 -0.98
N LYS A 159 -2.95 4.78 -2.01
CA LYS A 159 -2.83 6.23 -2.28
C LYS A 159 -4.20 6.89 -2.46
N GLU A 160 -5.09 6.28 -3.23
CA GLU A 160 -6.45 6.81 -3.41
C GLU A 160 -7.27 6.72 -2.11
N CYS A 161 -7.14 5.64 -1.35
CA CYS A 161 -7.79 5.53 -0.04
C CYS A 161 -7.39 6.68 0.90
N ASP A 162 -6.12 7.08 0.93
CA ASP A 162 -5.67 8.16 1.80
C ASP A 162 -6.19 9.54 1.34
N GLN A 163 -6.51 9.69 0.05
CA GLN A 163 -7.16 10.89 -0.50
C GLN A 163 -8.64 10.96 -0.13
N PHE A 164 -9.36 9.83 -0.17
CA PHE A 164 -10.81 9.78 0.09
C PHE A 164 -11.19 9.57 1.56
N PHE A 165 -10.33 8.92 2.34
CA PHE A 165 -10.53 8.56 3.75
C PHE A 165 -9.28 8.90 4.58
N PRO A 166 -8.97 10.18 4.78
CA PRO A 166 -7.85 10.56 5.62
C PRO A 166 -8.10 10.05 7.06
N ASP A 167 -7.12 9.32 7.62
CA ASP A 167 -7.16 8.81 8.99
C ASP A 167 -7.53 9.96 9.96
N ALA A 168 -8.34 9.67 10.99
CA ALA A 168 -8.69 10.61 12.03
C ALA A 168 -7.45 11.28 12.66
N LEU A 169 -6.33 10.55 12.79
CA LEU A 169 -5.07 11.13 13.24
C LEU A 169 -4.45 12.06 12.19
N THR A 170 -4.50 11.71 10.90
CA THR A 170 -4.07 12.57 9.80
C THR A 170 -4.93 13.83 9.74
N GLU A 171 -6.24 13.75 9.98
CA GLU A 171 -7.13 14.91 10.10
C GLU A 171 -6.81 15.78 11.33
N VAL A 172 -6.47 15.17 12.46
CA VAL A 172 -6.04 15.87 13.68
C VAL A 172 -4.69 16.58 13.47
N LEU A 173 -3.73 15.93 12.79
CA LEU A 173 -2.46 16.52 12.36
C LEU A 173 -2.68 17.64 11.32
N LYS A 174 -3.55 17.43 10.32
CA LYS A 174 -3.93 18.44 9.31
C LYS A 174 -4.55 19.69 9.93
N LYS A 175 -5.30 19.55 11.02
CA LYS A 175 -5.90 20.66 11.78
C LYS A 175 -4.93 21.35 12.74
N GLY A 176 -3.66 20.95 12.77
CA GLY A 176 -2.64 21.52 13.66
C GLY A 176 -2.90 21.25 15.14
N ARG A 177 -3.79 20.30 15.47
CA ARG A 177 -4.15 19.98 16.85
C ARG A 177 -3.54 18.65 17.25
N LEU A 178 -2.22 18.60 17.44
CA LEU A 178 -1.67 17.50 18.23
C LEU A 178 -2.42 17.49 19.58
N PRO A 179 -2.91 16.34 20.08
CA PRO A 179 -3.31 16.24 21.47
C PRO A 179 -2.03 16.26 22.32
N ILE A 180 -1.43 17.44 22.48
CA ILE A 180 -0.42 17.66 23.51
C ILE A 180 -1.18 17.72 24.83
N LYS A 181 -1.41 16.56 25.43
CA LYS A 181 -1.55 16.37 26.88
C LYS A 181 -1.12 14.96 27.25
N GLY A 182 0.13 14.62 26.94
CA GLY A 182 0.89 13.68 27.76
C GLY A 182 1.40 14.45 28.97
N HIS A 183 0.75 14.30 30.11
CA HIS A 183 1.28 14.75 31.39
C HIS A 183 2.62 14.05 31.65
N PHE A 184 3.74 14.73 31.40
CA PHE A 184 4.97 14.44 32.13
C PHE A 184 4.79 15.05 33.52
N SER A 185 4.49 14.22 34.52
CA SER A 185 4.70 14.58 35.91
C SER A 185 6.17 14.32 36.23
N PRO A 186 6.99 15.34 36.57
CA PRO A 186 8.39 15.16 36.90
C PRO A 186 8.57 14.97 38.40
N GLU A 187 8.01 13.90 38.99
CA GLU A 187 8.29 13.53 40.39
C GLU A 187 8.17 12.00 40.49
N THR A 188 9.24 11.20 40.43
CA THR A 188 10.15 10.96 41.55
C THR A 188 11.33 10.09 41.08
N MET A 189 12.51 10.68 40.94
CA MET A 189 13.78 9.96 41.08
C MET A 189 14.66 10.81 42.00
N LYS A 190 14.53 10.57 43.30
CA LYS A 190 15.58 10.89 44.27
C LYS A 190 16.36 9.61 44.49
N TYR A 191 17.53 9.53 43.88
CA TYR A 191 18.65 8.76 44.40
C TYR A 191 19.69 9.75 44.91
N HIS A 192 20.19 9.45 46.12
CA HIS A 192 21.11 10.19 47.00
C HIS A 192 20.45 10.96 48.15
#